data_AF-A0A832AJY5-F1
#
_entry.id   AF-A0A832AJY5-F1
#
_cell.length_a   1.000
_cell.length_b   1.000
_cell.length_c   1.000
_cell.angle_alpha   90.00
_cell.angle_beta   90.00
_cell.angle_gamma   90.00
#
_symmetry.space_group_name_H-M   'P 1'
#
loop_
_entity.id
_entity.type
_entity.pdbx_description
1 polymer ?
#
loop_
_entity_poly.entity_id
_entity_poly.type
_entity_poly.pdbx_seq_one_letter_code
_entity_poly.pdbx_strand_id
1 'polypeptide(L)'
;MVHARPGERRAGLASVRPTIDLDPTDVEVYGPKKEGVAFNHAGQRVGRPHPAVWAEAGVVLCDDLGSGTSDPRPQAPSLINRAIAALPAGLLRPIVRADSGSFDQKVARAALANGADFAIVAKRTAAAWRACREIPEDSWQSAKAMEAEVAECDDRPAGWPEGTRCVV
;
A
#
# COMPACT_ATOMS: atom_id res chain seq x y z
N MET A 1 -3.47 -11.35 -27.79
CA MET A 1 -2.95 -11.69 -26.45
C MET A 1 -3.63 -12.99 -26.05
N VAL A 2 -2.87 -14.10 -25.95
CA VAL A 2 -3.45 -15.40 -25.57
C VAL A 2 -3.49 -15.43 -24.04
N HIS A 3 -4.68 -15.50 -23.45
CA HIS A 3 -4.79 -15.65 -22.00
C HIS A 3 -4.22 -17.01 -21.59
N ALA A 4 -3.32 -17.02 -20.60
CA ALA A 4 -2.81 -18.26 -20.02
C ALA A 4 -3.96 -19.14 -19.54
N ARG A 5 -3.82 -20.45 -19.66
CA ARG A 5 -4.86 -21.39 -19.17
C ARG A 5 -5.02 -21.22 -17.65
N PRO A 6 -6.21 -21.45 -17.08
CA PRO A 6 -6.45 -21.22 -15.65
C PRO A 6 -5.42 -21.87 -14.70
N GLY A 7 -4.93 -23.06 -15.04
CA GLY A 7 -3.88 -23.76 -14.27
C GLY A 7 -2.51 -23.09 -14.35
N GLU A 8 -2.09 -22.65 -15.54
CA GLU A 8 -0.82 -21.94 -15.75
C GLU A 8 -0.84 -20.59 -15.04
N ARG A 9 -1.96 -19.86 -15.11
CA ARG A 9 -2.13 -18.60 -14.38
C ARG A 9 -2.03 -18.80 -12.88
N ARG A 10 -2.69 -19.83 -12.33
CA ARG A 10 -2.61 -20.15 -10.90
C ARG A 10 -1.18 -20.48 -10.48
N ALA A 11 -0.46 -21.28 -11.26
CA ALA A 11 0.93 -21.63 -10.99
C ALA A 11 1.85 -20.40 -11.00
N GLY A 12 1.66 -19.49 -11.98
CA GLY A 12 2.41 -18.22 -12.04
C GLY A 12 2.12 -17.28 -10.87
N LEU A 13 0.88 -17.22 -10.40
CA LEU A 13 0.55 -16.43 -9.19
C LEU A 13 1.14 -17.03 -7.92
N ALA A 14 1.26 -18.36 -7.84
CA ALA A 14 1.83 -19.05 -6.68
C ALA A 14 3.36 -19.00 -6.63
N SER A 15 4.04 -18.70 -7.74
CA SER A 15 5.50 -18.63 -7.80
C SER A 15 6.09 -17.27 -7.40
N VAL A 16 5.25 -16.28 -7.14
CA VAL A 16 5.66 -14.93 -6.73
C VAL A 16 5.05 -14.57 -5.38
N ARG A 17 5.64 -13.57 -4.72
CA ARG A 17 5.06 -13.00 -3.49
C ARG A 17 3.81 -12.21 -3.88
N PRO A 18 2.64 -12.43 -3.24
CA PRO A 18 1.47 -11.62 -3.51
C PRO A 18 1.66 -10.21 -2.96
N THR A 19 1.43 -9.21 -3.79
CA THR A 19 1.40 -7.80 -3.39
C THR A 19 -0.05 -7.39 -3.14
N ILE A 20 -0.32 -6.85 -1.96
CA ILE A 20 -1.61 -6.27 -1.58
C ILE A 20 -1.48 -4.76 -1.61
N ASP A 21 -2.12 -4.12 -2.59
CA ASP A 21 -2.18 -2.66 -2.70
C ASP A 21 -3.34 -2.12 -1.88
N LEU A 22 -3.05 -1.11 -1.05
CA LEU A 22 -4.04 -0.30 -0.34
C LEU A 22 -4.06 1.09 -0.96
N ASP A 23 -5.18 1.43 -1.62
CA ASP A 23 -5.33 2.72 -2.29
C ASP A 23 -6.77 3.24 -2.15
N PRO A 24 -7.07 4.02 -1.10
CA PRO A 24 -8.39 4.62 -0.92
C PRO A 24 -8.64 5.65 -2.02
N THR A 25 -9.74 5.49 -2.75
CA THR A 25 -10.04 6.31 -3.93
C THR A 25 -11.34 7.08 -3.75
N ASP A 26 -11.35 8.35 -4.12
CA ASP A 26 -12.55 9.18 -4.10
C ASP A 26 -13.38 8.93 -5.37
N VAL A 27 -14.62 8.48 -5.20
CA VAL A 27 -15.60 8.32 -6.28
C VAL A 27 -16.64 9.42 -6.14
N GLU A 28 -16.59 10.41 -7.04
CA GLU A 28 -17.56 11.50 -7.07
C GLU A 28 -18.97 11.00 -7.41
N VAL A 29 -19.95 11.53 -6.69
CA VAL A 29 -21.34 11.15 -6.86
C VAL A 29 -22.27 12.37 -6.89
N TYR A 30 -23.34 12.23 -7.68
CA TYR A 30 -24.38 13.26 -7.79
C TYR A 30 -25.71 12.80 -7.18
N GLY A 31 -26.50 13.76 -6.70
CA GLY A 31 -27.84 13.53 -6.18
C GLY A 31 -27.93 13.68 -4.65
N PRO A 32 -28.95 14.39 -4.14
CA PRO A 32 -29.01 14.79 -2.73
C PRO A 32 -29.16 13.61 -1.77
N LYS A 33 -29.82 12.53 -2.20
CA LYS A 33 -30.22 11.39 -1.37
C LYS A 33 -29.15 10.28 -1.22
N LYS A 34 -27.93 10.46 -1.73
CA LYS A 34 -26.88 9.44 -1.57
C LYS A 34 -26.37 9.39 -0.13
N GLU A 35 -26.42 8.21 0.46
CA GLU A 35 -25.92 7.93 1.81
C GLU A 35 -24.44 7.52 1.77
N GLY A 36 -23.76 7.56 2.91
CA GLY A 36 -22.35 7.12 3.01
C GLY A 36 -21.34 8.02 2.27
N VAL A 37 -21.77 9.19 1.81
CA VAL A 37 -20.93 10.13 1.04
C VAL A 37 -20.86 11.49 1.72
N ALA A 38 -19.75 12.19 1.53
CA ALA A 38 -19.51 13.51 2.10
C ALA A 38 -18.66 14.36 1.16
N PHE A 39 -18.65 15.68 1.37
CA PHE A 39 -17.75 16.56 0.63
C PHE A 39 -16.30 16.32 1.04
N ASN A 40 -15.41 16.14 0.06
CA ASN A 40 -13.96 16.07 0.27
C ASN A 40 -13.35 17.48 0.30
N HIS A 41 -12.04 17.55 0.48
CA HIS A 41 -11.28 18.81 0.52
C HIS A 41 -11.30 19.60 -0.80
N ALA A 42 -11.61 18.94 -1.92
CA ALA A 42 -11.75 19.56 -3.24
C ALA A 42 -13.19 20.05 -3.53
N GLY A 43 -14.10 19.95 -2.56
CA GLY A 43 -15.50 20.38 -2.73
C GLY A 43 -16.37 19.40 -3.53
N GLN A 44 -15.89 18.17 -3.77
CA GLN A 44 -16.64 17.12 -4.44
C GLN A 44 -17.38 16.26 -3.42
N ARG A 45 -18.64 15.88 -3.70
CA ARG A 45 -19.36 14.90 -2.87
C ARG A 45 -18.95 13.50 -3.30
N VAL A 46 -18.28 12.75 -2.42
CA VAL A 46 -17.66 11.47 -2.78
C VAL A 46 -18.00 10.36 -1.78
N GLY A 47 -18.06 9.13 -2.29
CA GLY A 47 -17.78 7.93 -1.50
C GLY A 47 -16.30 7.60 -1.61
N ARG A 48 -15.72 7.00 -0.57
CA ARG A 48 -14.30 6.64 -0.52
C ARG A 48 -14.13 5.15 -0.28
N PRO A 49 -14.29 4.30 -1.32
CA PRO A 49 -13.87 2.90 -1.23
C PRO A 49 -12.36 2.82 -0.94
N HIS A 50 -11.97 1.80 -0.18
CA HIS A 50 -10.61 1.50 0.20
C HIS A 50 -10.31 0.03 -0.13
N PRO A 51 -10.16 -0.30 -1.42
CA PRO A 51 -9.94 -1.66 -1.85
C PRO A 51 -8.55 -2.14 -1.43
N ALA A 52 -8.48 -3.38 -0.95
CA ALA A 52 -7.25 -4.13 -0.84
C ALA A 52 -7.12 -5.06 -2.04
N VAL A 53 -6.19 -4.76 -2.95
CA VAL A 53 -6.09 -5.41 -4.26
C VAL A 53 -4.89 -6.35 -4.30
N TRP A 54 -5.10 -7.60 -4.73
CA TRP A 54 -3.99 -8.47 -5.12
C TRP A 54 -3.48 -8.06 -6.50
N ALA A 55 -2.35 -7.35 -6.53
CA ALA A 55 -1.81 -6.70 -7.72
C ALA A 55 -1.56 -7.68 -8.87
N GLU A 56 -0.89 -8.81 -8.61
CA GLU A 56 -0.55 -9.77 -9.67
C GLU A 56 -1.78 -10.48 -10.23
N ALA A 57 -2.82 -10.68 -9.40
CA ALA A 57 -4.05 -11.34 -9.80
C ALA A 57 -5.09 -10.36 -10.38
N GLY A 58 -4.96 -9.05 -10.15
CA GLY A 58 -5.92 -8.04 -10.57
C GLY A 58 -7.30 -8.22 -9.93
N VAL A 59 -7.35 -8.67 -8.68
CA VAL A 59 -8.61 -8.92 -7.94
C VAL A 59 -8.65 -8.16 -6.63
N VAL A 60 -9.82 -7.65 -6.28
CA VAL A 60 -10.09 -7.07 -4.96
C VAL A 60 -10.30 -8.22 -3.96
N LEU A 61 -9.50 -8.26 -2.90
CA LEU A 61 -9.59 -9.26 -1.84
C LEU A 61 -10.69 -8.90 -0.84
N CYS A 62 -10.75 -7.63 -0.47
CA CYS A 62 -11.78 -7.02 0.37
C CYS A 62 -11.77 -5.50 0.19
N ASP A 63 -12.77 -4.83 0.74
CA ASP A 63 -12.93 -3.38 0.67
C ASP A 63 -13.63 -2.86 1.94
N ASP A 64 -13.39 -1.59 2.27
CA ASP A 64 -14.12 -0.79 3.25
C ASP A 64 -14.67 0.45 2.55
N LEU A 65 -15.91 0.85 2.85
CA LEU A 65 -16.50 2.07 2.30
C LEU A 65 -16.46 3.21 3.33
N GLY A 66 -15.70 4.26 3.00
CA GLY A 66 -15.72 5.55 3.69
C GLY A 66 -16.46 6.63 2.91
N SER A 67 -16.40 7.86 3.42
CA SER A 67 -16.94 9.06 2.79
C SER A 67 -15.82 10.09 2.54
N GLY A 68 -16.14 11.23 1.91
CA GLY A 68 -15.20 12.31 1.65
C GLY A 68 -14.44 12.86 2.88
N THR A 69 -14.93 12.61 4.10
CA THR A 69 -14.29 13.04 5.36
C THR A 69 -13.54 11.91 6.08
N SER A 70 -13.57 10.68 5.57
CA SER A 70 -12.92 9.52 6.22
C SER A 70 -11.40 9.56 6.08
N ASP A 71 -10.69 9.40 7.18
CA ASP A 71 -9.26 9.03 7.17
C ASP A 71 -9.14 7.52 6.89
N PRO A 72 -8.33 7.06 5.93
CA PRO A 72 -8.16 5.63 5.61
C PRO A 72 -7.29 4.85 6.60
N ARG A 73 -6.45 5.53 7.40
CA ARG A 73 -5.44 4.89 8.26
C ARG A 73 -6.02 4.12 9.45
N PRO A 74 -7.06 4.61 10.17
CA PRO A 74 -7.59 3.90 11.33
C PRO A 74 -8.16 2.50 11.02
N GLN A 75 -8.75 2.31 9.84
CA GLN A 75 -9.34 1.03 9.41
C GLN A 75 -8.36 0.10 8.70
N ALA A 76 -7.27 0.63 8.15
CA ALA A 76 -6.28 -0.15 7.39
C ALA A 76 -5.78 -1.42 8.11
N PRO A 77 -5.54 -1.46 9.43
CA PRO A 77 -5.18 -2.71 10.12
C PRO A 77 -6.19 -3.85 9.98
N SER A 78 -7.49 -3.54 10.08
CA SER A 78 -8.57 -4.52 9.90
C SER A 78 -8.67 -4.97 8.44
N LEU A 79 -8.57 -4.01 7.51
CA LEU A 79 -8.56 -4.29 6.08
C LEU A 79 -7.40 -5.23 5.69
N ILE A 80 -6.18 -4.98 6.19
CA ILE A 80 -5.00 -5.84 5.98
C ILE A 80 -5.25 -7.26 6.47
N ASN A 81 -5.80 -7.41 7.69
CA ASN A 81 -6.10 -8.72 8.24
C ASN A 81 -7.08 -9.50 7.34
N ARG A 82 -8.18 -8.85 6.90
CA ARG A 82 -9.15 -9.47 6.00
C ARG A 82 -8.55 -9.80 4.63
N ALA A 83 -7.73 -8.92 4.07
CA ALA A 83 -7.10 -9.11 2.78
C ALA A 83 -6.16 -10.32 2.78
N ILE A 84 -5.30 -10.44 3.80
CA ILE A 84 -4.38 -11.58 3.95
C ILE A 84 -5.16 -12.87 4.20
N ALA A 85 -6.23 -12.84 4.99
CA ALA A 85 -7.08 -14.01 5.22
C ALA A 85 -7.84 -14.49 3.95
N ALA A 86 -8.07 -13.59 2.99
CA ALA A 86 -8.70 -13.91 1.71
C ALA A 86 -7.73 -14.50 0.67
N LEU A 87 -6.41 -14.44 0.91
CA LEU A 87 -5.44 -15.07 0.03
C LEU A 87 -5.54 -16.60 0.06
N PRO A 88 -5.33 -17.28 -1.09
CA PRO A 88 -5.16 -18.73 -1.12
C PRO A 88 -4.03 -19.20 -0.18
N ALA A 89 -4.23 -20.35 0.46
CA ALA A 89 -3.19 -20.99 1.25
C ALA A 89 -1.99 -21.44 0.37
N GLY A 90 -0.80 -21.52 0.98
CA GLY A 90 0.41 -22.02 0.32
C GLY A 90 1.15 -21.00 -0.55
N LEU A 91 0.72 -19.73 -0.55
CA LEU A 91 1.45 -18.64 -1.18
C LEU A 91 2.69 -18.23 -0.36
N LEU A 92 3.64 -17.57 -1.04
CA LEU A 92 4.79 -16.94 -0.38
C LEU A 92 4.34 -15.78 0.52
N ARG A 93 5.22 -15.34 1.42
CA ARG A 93 4.99 -14.21 2.35
C ARG A 93 4.49 -12.97 1.59
N PRO A 94 3.30 -12.41 1.88
CA PRO A 94 2.78 -11.25 1.18
C PRO A 94 3.59 -9.97 1.39
N ILE A 95 3.37 -8.97 0.55
CA ILE A 95 3.86 -7.58 0.71
C ILE A 95 2.65 -6.66 0.71
N VAL A 96 2.47 -5.86 1.76
CA VAL A 96 1.47 -4.77 1.78
C VAL A 96 2.13 -3.52 1.22
N ARG A 97 1.60 -2.98 0.12
CA ARG A 97 2.08 -1.75 -0.50
C ARG A 97 1.05 -0.64 -0.35
N ALA A 98 1.52 0.55 0.01
CA ALA A 98 0.66 1.71 0.16
C ALA A 98 1.41 3.01 -0.13
N ASP A 99 0.67 4.04 -0.50
CA ASP A 99 1.22 5.37 -0.74
C ASP A 99 1.43 6.16 0.58
N SER A 100 1.82 7.42 0.44
CA SER A 100 2.10 8.28 1.60
C SER A 100 0.85 8.69 2.40
N GLY A 101 -0.35 8.52 1.83
CA GLY A 101 -1.63 8.67 2.53
C GLY A 101 -1.79 7.63 3.64
N SER A 102 -1.13 6.48 3.50
CA SER A 102 -1.09 5.39 4.48
C SER A 102 0.19 5.36 5.33
N PHE A 103 1.00 6.43 5.31
CA PHE A 103 2.23 6.52 6.11
C PHE A 103 1.93 6.64 7.62
N ASP A 104 1.74 5.49 8.25
CA ASP A 104 1.39 5.30 9.66
C ASP A 104 2.01 3.97 10.16
N GLN A 105 2.70 4.03 11.30
CA GLN A 105 3.33 2.86 11.93
C GLN A 105 2.32 1.74 12.24
N LYS A 106 1.04 2.04 12.44
CA LYS A 106 -0.01 1.04 12.69
C LYS A 106 -0.27 0.19 11.45
N VAL A 107 -0.16 0.76 10.26
CA VAL A 107 -0.28 0.05 8.97
C VAL A 107 0.89 -0.92 8.82
N ALA A 108 2.12 -0.45 9.02
CA ALA A 108 3.31 -1.29 8.98
C ALA A 108 3.26 -2.44 10.01
N ARG A 109 2.85 -2.14 11.25
CA ARG A 109 2.70 -3.15 12.31
C ARG A 109 1.62 -4.17 11.99
N ALA A 110 0.50 -3.74 11.40
CA ALA A 110 -0.56 -4.66 10.99
C ALA A 110 -0.10 -5.62 9.89
N ALA A 111 0.69 -5.15 8.90
CA ALA A 111 1.29 -6.02 7.90
C ALA A 111 2.17 -7.09 8.57
N LEU A 112 3.11 -6.68 9.42
CA LEU A 112 4.01 -7.60 10.13
C LEU A 112 3.25 -8.60 11.02
N ALA A 113 2.25 -8.14 11.77
CA ALA A 113 1.43 -8.97 12.66
C ALA A 113 0.61 -10.04 11.91
N ASN A 114 0.28 -9.78 10.63
CA ASN A 114 -0.39 -10.74 9.75
C ASN A 114 0.58 -11.54 8.88
N GLY A 115 1.88 -11.52 9.19
CA GLY A 115 2.88 -12.30 8.46
C GLY A 115 3.19 -11.77 7.06
N ALA A 116 2.95 -10.49 6.79
CA ALA A 116 3.39 -9.82 5.56
C ALA A 116 4.60 -8.92 5.82
N ASP A 117 5.31 -8.54 4.76
CA ASP A 117 6.21 -7.37 4.78
C ASP A 117 5.44 -6.13 4.31
N PHE A 118 6.06 -4.95 4.36
CA PHE A 118 5.44 -3.72 3.88
C PHE A 118 6.39 -2.87 3.03
N ALA A 119 5.79 -2.08 2.13
CA ALA A 119 6.44 -1.01 1.39
C ALA A 119 5.49 0.20 1.37
N ILE A 120 5.75 1.18 2.23
CA ILE A 120 4.89 2.37 2.38
C ILE A 120 5.70 3.60 1.97
N VAL A 121 5.17 4.40 1.05
CA VAL A 121 5.87 5.60 0.59
C VAL A 121 6.06 6.56 1.75
N ALA A 122 7.31 6.96 1.99
CA ALA A 122 7.65 7.88 3.07
C ALA A 122 7.07 9.27 2.84
N LYS A 123 6.64 9.95 3.92
CA LYS A 123 6.24 11.35 3.84
C LYS A 123 7.47 12.24 3.59
N ARG A 124 7.31 13.20 2.67
CA ARG A 124 8.33 14.21 2.34
C ARG A 124 8.46 15.27 3.43
N THR A 125 9.02 14.88 4.58
CA THR A 125 9.27 15.78 5.70
C THR A 125 10.64 16.47 5.56
N ALA A 126 10.85 17.56 6.30
CA ALA A 126 12.17 18.21 6.33
C ALA A 126 13.27 17.27 6.88
N ALA A 127 12.92 16.36 7.80
CA ALA A 127 13.85 15.35 8.32
C ALA A 127 14.23 14.34 7.24
N ALA A 128 13.24 13.78 6.53
CA ALA A 128 13.46 12.87 5.42
C ALA A 128 14.37 13.51 4.35
N TRP A 129 14.09 14.77 3.96
CA TRP A 129 14.93 15.48 3.00
C TRP A 129 16.35 15.74 3.48
N ARG A 130 16.58 15.93 4.78
CA ARG A 130 17.95 16.05 5.32
C ARG A 130 18.68 14.72 5.22
N ALA A 131 18.06 13.63 5.65
CA ALA A 131 18.63 12.29 5.54
C ALA A 131 18.94 11.91 4.08
N CYS A 132 18.04 12.23 3.12
CA CYS A 132 18.31 12.01 1.69
C CYS A 132 19.56 12.77 1.19
N ARG A 133 19.83 13.98 1.70
CA ARG A 133 20.98 14.79 1.29
C ARG A 133 22.30 14.35 1.93
N GLU A 134 22.24 13.55 2.98
CA GLU A 134 23.40 13.03 3.69
C GLU A 134 23.87 11.68 3.10
N ILE A 135 23.15 11.12 2.13
CA ILE A 135 23.54 9.89 1.43
C ILE A 135 24.85 10.12 0.67
N PRO A 136 25.91 9.31 0.92
CA PRO A 136 27.16 9.40 0.17
C PRO A 136 26.96 9.11 -1.32
N GLU A 137 27.69 9.82 -2.19
CA GLU A 137 27.59 9.66 -3.65
C GLU A 137 27.88 8.22 -4.12
N ASP A 138 28.73 7.48 -3.41
CA ASP A 138 29.10 6.10 -3.71
C ASP A 138 28.12 5.03 -3.14
N SER A 139 27.08 5.45 -2.42
CA SER A 139 26.06 4.56 -1.84
C SER A 139 24.89 4.26 -2.78
N TRP A 140 24.75 5.01 -3.87
CA TRP A 140 23.69 4.85 -4.86
C TRP A 140 23.92 3.61 -5.73
N GLN A 141 22.85 2.89 -6.04
CA GLN A 141 22.87 1.68 -6.85
C GLN A 141 21.78 1.70 -7.90
N SER A 142 22.04 1.13 -9.08
CA SER A 142 21.02 1.02 -10.12
C SER A 142 19.78 0.26 -9.62
N ALA A 143 18.61 0.87 -9.83
CA ALA A 143 17.34 0.27 -9.50
C ALA A 143 17.04 -0.91 -10.43
N LYS A 144 16.27 -1.89 -9.92
CA LYS A 144 15.82 -3.03 -10.74
C LYS A 144 14.67 -2.59 -11.63
N ALA A 145 14.73 -2.98 -12.91
CA ALA A 145 13.65 -2.82 -13.89
C ALA A 145 13.18 -1.36 -14.13
N MET A 146 14.05 -0.37 -13.88
CA MET A 146 13.81 1.03 -14.22
C MET A 146 15.15 1.78 -14.39
N GLU A 147 15.12 2.86 -15.18
CA GLU A 147 16.25 3.79 -15.36
C GLU A 147 16.28 4.78 -14.18
N ALA A 148 16.67 4.29 -13.00
CA ALA A 148 16.81 5.08 -11.79
C ALA A 148 17.92 4.50 -10.88
N GLU A 149 18.29 5.24 -9.84
CA GLU A 149 19.15 4.77 -8.77
C GLU A 149 18.39 4.78 -7.45
N VAL A 150 18.80 3.92 -6.52
CA VAL A 150 18.25 3.84 -5.18
C VAL A 150 19.37 3.81 -4.14
N ALA A 151 19.09 4.37 -2.97
CA ALA A 151 19.96 4.30 -1.80
C ALA A 151 19.15 4.18 -0.50
N GLU A 152 19.70 3.51 0.50
CA GLU A 152 19.13 3.56 1.86
C GLU A 152 19.48 4.91 2.48
N CYS A 153 18.50 5.56 3.12
CA CYS A 153 18.73 6.78 3.89
C CYS A 153 18.42 6.55 5.37
N ASP A 154 19.06 7.36 6.22
CA ASP A 154 18.94 7.23 7.68
C ASP A 154 17.64 7.84 8.26
N ASP A 155 16.63 8.13 7.43
CA ASP A 155 15.31 8.54 7.92
C ASP A 155 14.59 7.37 8.58
N ARG A 156 14.59 7.35 9.91
CA ARG A 156 13.87 6.35 10.71
C ARG A 156 12.90 7.07 11.64
N PRO A 157 11.65 7.30 11.21
CA PRO A 157 10.69 7.97 12.07
C PRO A 157 10.44 7.15 13.35
N ALA A 158 10.29 7.85 14.46
CA ALA A 158 10.11 7.21 15.76
C ALA A 158 8.87 6.30 15.78
N GLY A 159 9.01 5.14 16.43
CA GLY A 159 7.90 4.19 16.63
C GLY A 159 7.61 3.24 15.47
N TRP A 160 8.34 3.35 14.35
CA TRP A 160 8.29 2.35 13.28
C TRP A 160 8.87 1.00 13.74
N PRO A 161 8.46 -0.13 13.10
CA PRO A 161 8.99 -1.44 13.44
C PRO A 161 10.52 -1.52 13.33
N GLU A 162 11.14 -2.35 14.18
CA GLU A 162 12.57 -2.64 14.09
C GLU A 162 12.93 -3.22 12.72
N GLY A 163 14.09 -2.85 12.19
CA GLY A 163 14.54 -3.26 10.86
C GLY A 163 13.87 -2.53 9.69
N THR A 164 12.99 -1.54 9.95
CA THR A 164 12.48 -0.66 8.89
C THR A 164 13.63 0.11 8.24
N ARG A 165 13.67 0.08 6.91
CA ARG A 165 14.62 0.82 6.07
C ARG A 165 13.87 1.85 5.26
N CYS A 166 14.44 3.06 5.15
CA CYS A 166 13.95 4.07 4.20
C CYS A 166 14.83 4.01 2.97
N VAL A 167 14.22 3.87 1.79
CA VAL A 167 14.92 3.82 0.51
C VAL A 167 14.43 4.99 -0.34
N VAL A 168 15.38 5.72 -0.91
CA VAL A 168 15.18 6.89 -1.79
C VAL A 168 15.50 6.49 -3.21
#